data_AF-A0A2N8TI49-F1
#
_entry.id   AF-A0A2N8TI49-F1
#
_cell.length_a   1.000
_cell.length_b   1.000
_cell.length_c   1.000
_cell.angle_alpha   90.00
_cell.angle_beta   90.00
_cell.angle_gamma   90.00
#
_symmetry.space_group_name_H-M   'P 1'
#
loop_
_entity.id
_entity.type
_entity.pdbx_description
1 polymer ?
#
loop_
_entity_poly.entity_id
_entity_poly.type
_entity_poly.pdbx_seq_one_letter_code
_entity_poly.pdbx_strand_id
1 'polypeptide(L)'
;MGAVDDGLRRLQVGQYACPRCRLPQDRVATLEQDWVLLEPGVEVLAHLVPAEHRWITLSDGRVTVYGVCPPDGSQRCRIEHRLTCSKQPLPDLWPWLTALRAENARAAQRRTDPEPPRPPQAWPDAG
;
A
#
# COMPACT_ATOMS: atom_id res chain seq x y z
N MET A 1 -19.90 16.51 26.62
CA MET A 1 -19.84 16.46 25.14
C MET A 1 -18.39 16.17 24.76
N GLY A 2 -17.96 15.10 24.11
CA GLY A 2 -18.57 13.92 23.52
C GLY A 2 -17.43 13.28 22.74
N ALA A 3 -16.64 12.43 23.40
CA ALA A 3 -15.50 11.73 22.80
C ALA A 3 -16.03 10.54 21.99
N VAL A 4 -16.37 10.79 20.73
CA VAL A 4 -16.93 9.77 19.83
C VAL A 4 -16.39 9.91 18.41
N ASP A 5 -15.07 9.99 18.19
CA ASP A 5 -14.58 9.98 16.79
C ASP A 5 -13.10 9.59 16.58
N ASP A 6 -12.63 8.53 17.24
CA ASP A 6 -11.32 7.94 16.87
C ASP A 6 -11.37 6.42 16.67
N GLY A 7 -12.38 5.76 17.25
CA GLY A 7 -12.61 4.32 17.08
C GLY A 7 -13.22 3.94 15.73
N LEU A 8 -14.03 4.80 15.11
CA LEU A 8 -14.73 4.49 13.84
C LEU A 8 -13.78 4.53 12.63
N ARG A 9 -12.77 5.42 12.64
CA ARG A 9 -11.75 5.50 11.57
C ARG A 9 -10.87 4.26 11.48
N ARG A 10 -10.67 3.54 12.60
CA ARG A 10 -9.88 2.29 12.64
C ARG A 10 -10.66 1.05 12.20
N LEU A 11 -11.99 1.13 12.02
CA LEU A 11 -12.80 -0.05 11.71
C LEU A 11 -12.85 -0.41 10.21
N GLN A 12 -12.36 0.45 9.32
CA GLN A 12 -12.48 0.25 7.87
C GLN A 12 -11.16 -0.04 7.14
N VAL A 13 -10.01 0.21 7.77
CA VAL A 13 -8.69 -0.14 7.26
C VAL A 13 -8.12 -1.27 8.10
N GLY A 14 -8.17 -2.49 7.57
CA GLY A 14 -7.56 -3.67 8.19
C GLY A 14 -6.26 -4.07 7.49
N GLN A 15 -5.34 -4.73 8.18
CA GLN A 15 -4.22 -5.39 7.50
C GLN A 15 -4.64 -6.78 7.01
N TYR A 16 -4.37 -7.07 5.74
CA TYR A 16 -4.60 -8.38 5.15
C TYR A 16 -3.35 -8.85 4.39
N ALA A 17 -2.89 -10.06 4.67
CA ALA A 17 -1.73 -10.62 3.98
C ALA A 17 -2.10 -11.01 2.54
N CYS A 18 -1.39 -10.46 1.56
CA CYS A 18 -1.57 -10.83 0.16
C CYS A 18 -1.44 -12.36 0.00
N PRO A 19 -2.39 -13.04 -0.67
CA PRO A 19 -2.36 -14.50 -0.79
C PRO A 19 -1.17 -14.99 -1.65
N ARG A 20 -0.57 -14.11 -2.46
CA ARG A 20 0.54 -14.45 -3.35
C ARG A 20 1.91 -14.14 -2.74
N CYS A 21 2.17 -12.87 -2.40
CA CYS A 21 3.47 -12.44 -1.90
C CYS A 21 3.57 -12.41 -0.37
N ARG A 22 2.47 -12.66 0.35
CA ARG A 22 2.38 -12.71 1.81
C ARG A 22 2.72 -11.41 2.56
N LEU A 23 2.99 -10.31 1.84
CA LEU A 23 3.14 -9.00 2.44
C LEU A 23 1.81 -8.54 3.07
N PRO A 24 1.84 -7.88 4.24
CA PRO A 24 0.65 -7.24 4.81
C PRO A 24 0.26 -6.03 3.95
N GLN A 25 -1.02 -5.92 3.62
CA GLN A 25 -1.58 -4.88 2.76
C GLN A 25 -2.76 -4.20 3.45
N ASP A 26 -3.08 -2.98 3.03
CA ASP A 26 -4.22 -2.26 3.58
C ASP A 26 -5.50 -2.72 2.87
N ARG A 27 -6.35 -3.44 3.59
CA ARG A 27 -7.70 -3.80 3.14
C ARG A 27 -8.64 -2.66 3.51
N VAL A 28 -9.16 -1.98 2.49
CA VAL A 28 -10.01 -0.79 2.65
C VAL A 28 -11.35 -1.00 1.96
N ALA A 29 -12.43 -0.58 2.61
CA ALA A 29 -13.78 -0.65 2.04
C ALA A 29 -13.95 0.34 0.87
N THR A 30 -14.66 -0.07 -0.18
CA THR A 30 -14.99 0.81 -1.31
C THR A 30 -16.36 1.47 -1.12
N LEU A 31 -16.64 2.53 -1.90
CA LEU A 31 -17.99 3.13 -1.91
C LEU A 31 -19.09 2.14 -2.34
N GLU A 32 -18.77 1.20 -3.22
CA GLU A 32 -19.69 0.20 -3.77
C GLU A 32 -19.95 -0.99 -2.82
N GLN A 33 -19.62 -0.86 -1.54
CA GLN A 33 -19.79 -1.88 -0.50
C GLN A 33 -18.92 -3.14 -0.66
N ASP A 34 -17.82 -3.03 -1.40
CA ASP A 34 -16.77 -4.05 -1.53
C ASP A 34 -15.51 -3.66 -0.73
N TRP A 35 -14.37 -4.28 -1.05
CA TRP A 35 -13.06 -3.93 -0.51
C TRP A 35 -11.96 -4.09 -1.56
N VAL A 36 -10.87 -3.34 -1.38
CA VAL A 36 -9.67 -3.41 -2.20
C VAL A 36 -8.43 -3.53 -1.31
N LEU A 37 -7.40 -4.23 -1.80
CA LEU A 37 -6.07 -4.22 -1.17
C LEU A 37 -5.24 -3.11 -1.78
N LEU A 38 -4.79 -2.19 -0.93
CA LEU A 38 -3.93 -1.06 -1.31
C LEU A 38 -2.54 -1.26 -0.73
N GLU A 39 -1.54 -0.79 -1.48
CA GLU A 39 -0.15 -0.78 -1.04
C GLU A 39 -0.02 0.14 0.20
N PRO A 40 0.48 -0.37 1.34
CA PRO A 40 0.66 0.42 2.55
C PRO A 40 1.70 1.51 2.35
N GLY A 41 1.42 2.70 2.88
CA GLY A 41 2.38 3.81 2.91
C GLY A 41 2.75 4.41 1.54
N VAL A 42 2.08 3.98 0.45
CA VAL A 42 2.31 4.53 -0.89
C VAL A 42 1.17 5.48 -1.26
N GLU A 43 1.53 6.74 -1.45
CA GLU A 43 0.67 7.77 -2.00
C GLU A 43 1.38 8.49 -3.15
N VAL A 44 0.73 8.51 -4.32
CA VAL A 44 1.28 9.04 -5.56
C VAL A 44 0.40 10.17 -6.07
N LEU A 45 0.99 11.18 -6.71
CA LEU A 45 0.21 12.25 -7.33
C LEU A 45 -0.67 11.69 -8.46
N ALA A 46 -1.92 12.11 -8.51
CA ALA A 46 -2.93 11.58 -9.43
C ALA A 46 -2.52 11.69 -10.91
N HIS A 47 -1.77 12.71 -11.29
CA HIS A 47 -1.29 12.90 -12.66
C HIS A 47 -0.21 11.89 -13.10
N LEU A 48 0.37 11.12 -12.17
CA LEU A 48 1.33 10.04 -12.46
C LEU A 48 0.67 8.66 -12.55
N VAL A 49 -0.64 8.59 -12.35
CA VAL A 49 -1.41 7.34 -12.28
C VAL A 49 -2.51 7.40 -13.34
N PRO A 50 -2.75 6.33 -14.12
CA PRO A 50 -3.91 6.25 -15.02
C PRO A 50 -5.24 6.32 -14.25
N ALA A 51 -6.28 6.89 -14.87
CA ALA A 51 -7.54 7.23 -14.23
C ALA A 51 -8.20 6.03 -13.52
N GLU A 52 -8.15 4.87 -14.15
CA GLU A 52 -8.67 3.58 -13.69
C GLU A 52 -7.96 3.01 -12.45
N HIS A 53 -6.82 3.59 -12.05
CA HIS A 53 -6.01 3.12 -10.93
C HIS A 53 -5.84 4.17 -9.82
N ARG A 54 -6.53 5.31 -9.92
CA ARG A 54 -6.46 6.42 -8.96
C ARG A 54 -7.40 6.17 -7.78
N TRP A 55 -6.99 5.39 -6.78
CA TRP A 55 -7.79 5.24 -5.58
C TRP A 55 -7.63 6.43 -4.65
N ILE A 56 -8.71 7.13 -4.31
CA ILE A 56 -8.68 8.24 -3.33
C ILE A 56 -9.39 7.83 -2.05
N THR A 57 -8.86 8.28 -0.91
CA THR A 57 -9.48 8.08 0.40
C THR A 57 -10.47 9.20 0.67
N LEU A 58 -11.69 8.82 1.06
CA LEU A 58 -12.76 9.74 1.44
C LEU A 58 -12.68 10.08 2.93
N SER A 59 -13.44 11.10 3.34
CA SER A 59 -13.45 11.56 4.74
C SER A 59 -13.91 10.49 5.74
N ASP A 60 -14.69 9.52 5.28
CA ASP A 60 -15.17 8.39 6.09
C ASP A 60 -14.20 7.20 6.12
N GLY A 61 -13.07 7.28 5.42
CA GLY A 61 -12.06 6.22 5.36
C GLY A 61 -12.26 5.20 4.25
N ARG A 62 -13.38 5.24 3.52
CA ARG A 62 -13.58 4.41 2.32
C ARG A 62 -12.77 4.94 1.15
N VAL A 63 -12.64 4.13 0.12
CA VAL A 63 -11.95 4.51 -1.11
C VAL A 63 -12.84 4.40 -2.34
N THR A 64 -12.52 5.20 -3.35
CA THR A 64 -13.18 5.17 -4.67
C THR A 64 -12.17 5.48 -5.77
N VAL A 65 -12.47 5.03 -6.99
CA VAL A 65 -11.67 5.39 -8.18
C VAL A 65 -11.96 6.84 -8.57
N TYR A 66 -10.91 7.63 -8.78
CA TYR A 66 -10.96 9.03 -9.17
C TYR A 66 -10.73 9.19 -10.68
N GLY A 67 -11.81 9.18 -11.45
CA GLY A 67 -11.77 9.23 -12.92
C GLY A 67 -11.68 10.62 -13.57
N VAL A 68 -11.54 11.71 -12.80
CA VAL A 68 -11.57 13.08 -13.34
C VAL A 68 -10.33 13.38 -14.20
N CYS A 69 -10.53 14.11 -15.30
CA CYS A 69 -9.47 14.52 -16.23
C CYS A 69 -9.64 16.00 -16.66
N PRO A 70 -8.62 16.87 -16.50
CA PRO A 70 -7.36 16.60 -15.83
C PRO A 70 -7.57 16.39 -14.32
N PRO A 71 -6.77 15.53 -13.66
CA PRO A 71 -6.82 15.43 -12.21
C PRO A 71 -6.33 16.72 -11.56
N ASP A 72 -6.79 17.00 -10.34
CA ASP A 72 -6.21 18.03 -9.50
C ASP A 72 -4.73 17.68 -9.22
N GLY A 73 -3.83 18.65 -9.39
CA GLY A 73 -2.38 18.43 -9.29
C GLY A 73 -1.89 18.06 -7.89
N SER A 74 -2.65 18.40 -6.86
CA SER A 74 -2.38 18.08 -5.45
C SER A 74 -3.04 16.77 -5.01
N GLN A 75 -4.00 16.24 -5.79
CA GLN A 75 -4.70 15.01 -5.46
C GLN A 75 -3.70 13.85 -5.36
N ARG A 76 -3.72 13.17 -4.21
CA ARG A 76 -2.93 11.96 -3.96
C ARG A 76 -3.82 10.75 -4.12
N CYS A 77 -3.25 9.69 -4.68
CA CYS A 77 -3.88 8.41 -4.92
C CYS A 77 -3.11 7.30 -4.22
N ARG A 78 -3.85 6.31 -3.76
CA ARG A 78 -3.36 5.01 -3.32
C ARG A 78 -3.30 4.07 -4.51
N ILE A 79 -2.44 3.06 -4.42
CA ILE A 79 -2.19 2.11 -5.50
C ILE A 79 -2.69 0.73 -5.07
N GLU A 80 -3.41 0.04 -5.95
CA GLU A 80 -3.81 -1.34 -5.70
C GLU A 80 -2.60 -2.25 -5.56
N HIS A 81 -2.60 -3.09 -4.51
CA HIS A 81 -1.55 -4.05 -4.32
C HIS A 81 -1.46 -5.06 -5.47
N ARG A 82 -2.57 -5.32 -6.18
CA ARG A 82 -2.57 -6.17 -7.38
C ARG A 82 -1.53 -5.72 -8.41
N LEU A 83 -1.34 -4.41 -8.56
CA LEU A 83 -0.40 -3.80 -9.50
C LEU A 83 1.05 -3.87 -9.02
N THR A 84 1.26 -3.84 -7.70
CA THR A 84 2.58 -3.81 -7.06
C THR A 84 3.03 -5.19 -6.55
N CYS A 85 2.18 -6.21 -6.67
CA CYS A 85 2.48 -7.56 -6.20
C CYS A 85 3.62 -8.17 -7.01
N SER A 86 4.70 -8.52 -6.33
CA SER A 86 5.91 -9.12 -6.92
C SER A 86 5.69 -10.52 -7.49
N LYS A 87 4.65 -11.23 -7.04
CA LYS A 87 4.30 -12.58 -7.48
C LYS A 87 3.22 -12.61 -8.55
N GLN A 88 2.75 -11.45 -9.01
CA GLN A 88 1.78 -11.37 -10.09
C GLN A 88 2.49 -11.09 -11.42
N PRO A 89 2.22 -11.88 -12.48
CA PRO A 89 2.70 -11.54 -13.82
C PRO A 89 1.86 -10.37 -14.36
N LEU A 90 2.50 -9.23 -14.55
CA LEU A 90 1.92 -8.04 -15.16
C LEU A 90 2.90 -7.50 -16.19
N PRO A 91 2.40 -6.91 -17.29
CA PRO A 91 3.24 -6.16 -18.21
C PRO A 91 3.91 -5.00 -17.47
N ASP A 92 4.98 -4.46 -18.05
CA ASP A 92 5.56 -3.21 -17.57
C ASP A 92 4.57 -2.08 -17.86
N LEU A 93 3.88 -1.63 -16.82
CA LEU A 93 2.85 -0.59 -16.91
C LEU A 93 3.49 0.80 -16.94
N TRP A 94 4.24 1.17 -15.91
CA TRP A 94 4.96 2.44 -15.83
C TRP A 94 6.23 2.31 -14.96
N PRO A 95 7.31 3.08 -15.23
CA PRO A 95 8.64 2.82 -14.67
C PRO A 95 8.69 2.75 -13.14
N TRP A 96 7.97 3.64 -12.45
CA TRP A 96 7.95 3.64 -10.98
C TRP A 96 7.22 2.43 -10.39
N LEU A 97 6.28 1.81 -11.10
CA LEU A 97 5.63 0.58 -10.64
C LEU A 97 6.60 -0.59 -10.63
N THR A 98 7.41 -0.70 -11.69
CA THR A 98 8.40 -1.77 -11.81
C THR A 98 9.39 -1.69 -10.66
N ALA A 99 9.84 -0.48 -10.30
CA ALA A 99 10.68 -0.26 -9.12
C ALA A 99 9.98 -0.66 -7.81
N LEU A 100 8.70 -0.30 -7.63
CA LEU A 100 7.92 -0.66 -6.45
C LEU A 100 7.69 -2.18 -6.35
N ARG A 101 7.42 -2.87 -7.46
CA ARG A 101 7.32 -4.34 -7.52
C ARG A 101 8.64 -5.02 -7.12
N ALA A 102 9.77 -4.48 -7.56
CA ALA A 102 11.09 -4.98 -7.18
C ALA A 102 11.34 -4.79 -5.67
N GLU A 103 10.94 -3.66 -5.08
CA GLU A 103 11.02 -3.48 -3.63
C GLU A 103 10.10 -4.45 -2.88
N ASN A 104 8.87 -4.65 -3.34
CA ASN A 104 7.97 -5.65 -2.77
C ASN A 104 8.53 -7.08 -2.87
N ALA A 105 9.29 -7.39 -3.92
CA ALA A 105 9.98 -8.67 -4.01
C ALA A 105 11.04 -8.82 -2.91
N ARG A 106 11.88 -7.79 -2.70
CA ARG A 106 12.87 -7.76 -1.62
C ARG A 106 12.22 -7.80 -0.24
N ALA A 107 11.14 -7.06 -0.04
CA ALA A 107 10.39 -7.06 1.21
C ALA A 107 9.78 -8.43 1.52
N ALA A 108 9.26 -9.12 0.52
CA ALA A 108 8.74 -10.48 0.69
C ALA A 108 9.86 -11.45 1.08
N GLN A 109 11.02 -11.35 0.43
CA GLN A 109 12.20 -12.19 0.73
C GLN A 109 12.67 -12.01 2.18
N ARG A 110 12.80 -10.76 2.63
CA ARG A 110 13.20 -10.44 4.03
C ARG A 110 12.28 -11.08 5.08
N ARG A 111 11.01 -11.34 4.74
CA ARG A 111 10.04 -11.97 5.66
C ARG A 111 10.08 -13.49 5.63
N THR A 112 10.61 -14.08 4.55
CA THR A 112 10.79 -15.53 4.44
C THR A 112 12.15 -15.98 4.94
N ASP A 113 13.15 -15.10 4.86
CA ASP A 113 14.49 -15.39 5.34
C ASP A 113 14.47 -15.54 6.88
N PRO A 114 15.21 -16.53 7.42
CA PRO A 114 15.41 -16.63 8.86
C PRO A 114 15.94 -15.32 9.42
N GLU A 115 15.43 -14.92 10.59
CA GLU A 115 15.96 -13.77 11.33
C GLU A 115 17.49 -13.94 11.44
N PRO A 116 18.29 -12.97 10.98
CA PRO A 116 19.74 -13.06 11.16
C PRO A 116 20.04 -13.16 12.67
N PRO A 117 21.08 -13.90 13.06
CA PRO A 117 21.43 -14.04 14.46
C PRO A 117 21.58 -12.65 15.08
N ARG A 118 20.98 -12.48 16.27
CA ARG A 118 21.06 -11.21 17.01
C ARG A 118 22.53 -10.81 17.12
N PRO A 119 22.90 -9.56 16.80
CA PRO A 119 24.27 -9.11 16.92
C PRO A 119 24.75 -9.30 18.37
N PRO A 120 26.05 -9.59 18.58
CA PRO A 120 26.59 -9.73 19.93
C PRO A 120 26.31 -8.47 20.75
N GLN A 121 25.94 -8.66 22.02
CA GLN A 121 25.62 -7.56 22.94
C GLN A 121 26.81 -6.62 23.16
N ALA A 122 28.03 -7.12 22.99
CA ALA A 122 29.26 -6.37 23.07
C ALA A 122 29.74 -6.01 21.66
N TRP A 123 29.73 -4.72 21.37
CA TRP A 123 30.44 -4.18 20.22
C TRP A 123 31.93 -4.06 20.58
N PRO A 124 32.86 -4.37 19.66
CA PRO A 124 34.27 -4.16 19.92
C PRO A 124 34.54 -2.68 20.19
N ASP A 125 35.36 -2.39 21.20
CA ASP A 125 35.81 -1.02 21.47
C ASP A 125 36.50 -0.46 20.23
N ALA A 126 36.00 0.67 19.75
CA ALA A 126 36.72 1.49 18.77
C ALA A 126 37.85 2.18 19.53
N GLY A 127 39.03 1.53 19.52
CA GLY A 127 40.25 2.02 20.17
C GLY A 127 40.73 3.37 19.68
#